data_AF-A0A9E3GZV0-F1
#
_entry.id   AF-A0A9E3GZV0-F1
#
_cell.length_a   1.000
_cell.length_b   1.000
_cell.length_c   1.000
_cell.angle_alpha   90.00
_cell.angle_beta   90.00
_cell.angle_gamma   90.00
#
_symmetry.space_group_name_H-M   'P 1'
#
loop_
_entity.id
_entity.type
_entity.pdbx_description
1 polymer ?
#
loop_
_entity_poly.entity_id
_entity_poly.type
_entity_poly.pdbx_seq_one_letter_code
_entity_poly.pdbx_strand_id
1 'polypeptide(L)'
;MDASEFDRALIASAFTLAGEQGWARFSVAEAARRAGLPLDRARGRFPGRRAVLAGFGRMADQAALGELATAVATAGPSFTAMPATGMPATGMPATGMPATGMPTPGMA
;
A
#
# COMPACT_ATOMS: atom_id res chain seq x y z
N MET A 1 11.55 22.27 -1.26
CA MET A 1 10.48 21.88 -0.33
C MET A 1 9.29 21.40 -1.14
N ASP A 2 8.92 20.16 -0.92
CA ASP A 2 7.79 19.53 -1.61
C ASP A 2 6.46 20.01 -1.03
N ALA A 3 5.35 19.86 -1.78
CA ALA A 3 4.04 20.33 -1.33
C ALA A 3 3.59 19.64 -0.03
N SER A 4 3.90 18.36 0.14
CA SER A 4 3.57 17.59 1.34
C SER A 4 4.41 17.99 2.55
N GLU A 5 5.69 18.31 2.32
CA GLU A 5 6.60 18.81 3.35
C GLU A 5 6.14 20.20 3.83
N PHE A 6 5.78 21.07 2.88
CA PHE A 6 5.21 22.40 3.15
C PHE A 6 3.95 22.30 4.01
N ASP A 7 3.02 21.42 3.64
CA ASP A 7 1.79 21.20 4.39
C ASP A 7 2.06 20.72 5.80
N ARG A 8 3.01 19.80 5.96
CA ARG A 8 3.38 19.26 7.27
C ARG A 8 3.98 20.34 8.16
N ALA A 9 4.88 21.16 7.64
CA ALA A 9 5.49 22.26 8.38
C ALA A 9 4.47 23.32 8.79
N LEU A 10 3.55 23.69 7.89
CA LEU A 10 2.50 24.66 8.20
C LEU A 10 1.53 24.11 9.25
N ILE A 11 1.08 22.87 9.08
CA ILE A 11 0.15 22.22 10.01
C ILE A 11 0.77 22.07 11.39
N ALA A 12 2.04 21.63 11.48
CA ALA A 12 2.76 21.53 12.75
C ALA A 12 2.83 22.87 13.47
N SER A 13 3.29 23.92 12.77
CA SER A 13 3.35 25.27 13.34
C SER A 13 1.97 25.80 13.75
N ALA A 14 0.94 25.48 12.97
CA ALA A 14 -0.43 25.87 13.27
C ALA A 14 -0.97 25.23 14.56
N PHE A 15 -0.65 23.96 14.83
CA PHE A 15 -1.03 23.29 16.08
C PHE A 15 -0.26 23.84 17.29
N THR A 16 1.04 24.11 17.16
CA THR A 16 1.82 24.80 18.20
C THR A 16 1.18 26.15 18.54
N LEU A 17 0.88 26.95 17.51
CA LEU A 17 0.23 28.24 17.68
C LEU A 17 -1.15 28.11 18.32
N ALA A 18 -1.97 27.14 17.89
CA ALA A 18 -3.29 26.90 18.46
C ALA A 18 -3.21 26.45 19.93
N GLY A 19 -2.17 25.69 20.34
CA GLY A 19 -1.96 25.28 21.72
C GLY A 19 -1.59 26.44 22.65
N GLU A 20 -0.83 27.42 22.17
CA GLU A 20 -0.39 28.56 22.97
C GLU A 20 -1.45 29.64 23.16
N GLN A 21 -2.16 30.00 22.09
CA GLN A 21 -3.07 31.16 22.07
C GLN A 21 -4.53 30.79 21.81
N GLY A 22 -4.82 29.50 21.67
CA GLY A 22 -6.14 28.97 21.40
C GLY A 22 -6.61 29.21 19.97
N TRP A 23 -7.63 28.46 19.57
CA TRP A 23 -8.21 28.58 18.23
C TRP A 23 -8.82 29.96 17.96
N ALA A 24 -9.31 30.69 18.97
CA ALA A 24 -9.95 31.99 18.77
C ALA A 24 -8.98 33.05 18.19
N ARG A 25 -7.72 33.04 18.62
CA ARG A 25 -6.67 33.99 18.18
C ARG A 25 -5.78 33.44 17.06
N PHE A 26 -6.07 32.23 16.58
CA PHE A 26 -5.31 31.57 15.52
C PHE A 26 -5.39 32.31 14.17
N SER A 27 -4.24 32.39 13.48
CA SER A 27 -4.09 32.90 12.11
C SER A 27 -3.11 32.03 11.29
N VAL A 28 -3.49 31.68 10.07
CA VAL A 28 -2.62 30.94 9.12
C VAL A 28 -1.39 31.75 8.75
N ALA A 29 -1.51 33.08 8.66
CA ALA A 29 -0.39 33.95 8.34
C ALA A 29 0.68 33.93 9.44
N GLU A 30 0.26 33.81 10.70
CA GLU A 30 1.19 33.72 11.83
C GLU A 30 1.87 32.36 11.90
N ALA A 31 1.12 31.27 11.68
CA ALA A 31 1.69 29.94 11.56
C ALA A 31 2.72 29.86 10.40
N ALA A 32 2.42 30.47 9.25
CA ALA A 32 3.33 30.53 8.12
C ALA A 32 4.62 31.31 8.48
N ARG A 33 4.50 32.47 9.13
CA ARG A 33 5.66 33.25 9.57
C ARG A 33 6.55 32.47 10.54
N ARG A 34 5.96 31.81 11.55
CA ARG A 34 6.71 30.99 12.51
C ARG A 34 7.45 29.84 11.85
N ALA A 35 6.86 29.26 10.81
CA ALA A 35 7.47 28.18 10.04
C ALA A 35 8.45 28.67 8.95
N GLY A 36 8.65 29.98 8.79
CA GLY A 36 9.48 30.54 7.71
C GLY A 36 8.91 30.29 6.30
N LEU A 37 7.58 30.11 6.19
CA LEU A 37 6.91 29.73 4.95
C LEU A 37 6.38 30.96 4.19
N PRO A 38 6.41 30.93 2.84
CA PRO A 38 5.83 31.97 2.00
C PRO A 38 4.31 32.15 2.24
N LEU A 39 3.93 33.37 2.60
CA LEU A 39 2.58 33.76 3.03
C LEU A 39 1.52 33.67 1.92
N ASP A 40 1.90 34.01 0.69
CA ASP A 40 1.09 33.89 -0.52
C ASP A 40 0.69 32.44 -0.76
N ARG A 41 1.67 31.52 -0.69
CA ARG A 41 1.46 30.09 -0.83
C ARG A 41 0.63 29.51 0.32
N ALA A 42 0.92 29.93 1.55
CA ALA A 42 0.18 29.50 2.73
C ALA A 42 -1.31 29.91 2.68
N ARG A 43 -1.61 31.15 2.28
CA ARG A 43 -2.99 31.64 2.14
C ARG A 43 -3.75 31.00 0.99
N GLY A 44 -3.09 30.74 -0.14
CA GLY A 44 -3.71 30.04 -1.26
C GLY A 44 -4.08 28.59 -0.92
N ARG A 45 -3.26 27.92 -0.11
CA ARG A 45 -3.46 26.49 0.22
C ARG A 45 -4.30 26.27 1.47
N PHE A 46 -4.22 27.18 2.44
CA PHE A 46 -4.95 27.11 3.70
C PHE A 46 -5.70 28.43 3.96
N PRO A 47 -6.92 28.59 3.40
CA PRO A 47 -7.70 29.82 3.57
C PRO A 47 -8.18 30.07 5.01
N GLY A 48 -8.12 29.07 5.90
CA GLY A 48 -8.51 29.24 7.31
C GLY A 48 -8.41 27.97 8.15
N ARG A 49 -8.94 28.04 9.37
CA ARG A 49 -8.88 26.97 10.40
C ARG A 49 -9.38 25.62 9.89
N ARG A 50 -10.51 25.61 9.19
CA ARG A 50 -11.10 24.39 8.61
C ARG A 50 -10.15 23.71 7.62
N ALA A 51 -9.43 24.48 6.82
CA ALA A 51 -8.47 23.93 5.86
C ALA A 51 -7.27 23.29 6.57
N VAL A 52 -6.80 23.88 7.68
CA VAL A 52 -5.73 23.30 8.51
C VAL A 52 -6.18 21.97 9.13
N LEU A 53 -7.38 21.93 9.71
CA LEU A 53 -7.95 20.71 10.27
C LEU A 53 -8.19 19.63 9.20
N ALA A 54 -8.68 20.01 8.01
CA ALA A 54 -8.84 19.08 6.91
C ALA A 54 -7.50 18.55 6.38
N GLY A 55 -6.48 19.40 6.30
CA GLY A 55 -5.12 18.99 5.94
C GLY A 55 -4.51 18.02 6.95
N PHE A 56 -4.71 18.28 8.24
CA PHE A 56 -4.31 17.37 9.31
C PHE A 56 -5.06 16.05 9.26
N GLY A 57 -6.38 16.06 9.07
CA GLY A 57 -7.19 14.86 8.91
C GLY A 57 -6.67 13.98 7.77
N ARG A 58 -6.43 14.56 6.58
CA ARG A 58 -5.82 13.82 5.47
C ARG A 58 -4.47 13.22 5.83
N MET A 59 -3.63 13.93 6.59
CA MET A 59 -2.35 13.39 7.03
C MET A 59 -2.50 12.22 8.01
N ALA A 60 -3.46 12.31 8.92
CA ALA A 60 -3.79 11.23 9.86
C ALA A 60 -4.34 10.00 9.12
N ASP A 61 -5.25 10.20 8.16
CA ASP A 61 -5.81 9.13 7.33
C ASP A 61 -4.70 8.44 6.52
N GLN A 62 -3.79 9.21 5.90
CA GLN A 62 -2.65 8.65 5.17
C GLN A 62 -1.69 7.89 6.07
N ALA A 63 -1.48 8.34 7.31
CA ALA A 63 -0.66 7.62 8.28
C ALA A 63 -1.33 6.29 8.67
N ALA A 64 -2.63 6.32 9.00
CA ALA A 64 -3.39 5.12 9.34
C ALA A 64 -3.39 4.09 8.18
N LEU A 65 -3.64 4.56 6.95
CA LEU A 65 -3.61 3.72 5.75
C LEU A 65 -2.19 3.24 5.41
N GLY A 66 -1.16 4.06 5.63
CA GLY A 66 0.23 3.70 5.38
C GLY A 66 0.74 2.61 6.33
N GLU A 67 0.34 2.66 7.60
CA GLU A 67 0.62 1.58 8.55
C GLU A 67 -0.11 0.29 8.17
N LEU A 68 -1.37 0.37 7.76
CA LEU A 68 -2.13 -0.78 7.23
C LEU A 68 -1.49 -1.38 5.96
N ALA A 69 -1.03 -0.53 5.03
CA ALA A 69 -0.37 -0.97 3.80
C ALA A 69 0.99 -1.63 4.07
N THR A 70 1.74 -1.13 5.05
CA THR A 70 3.02 -1.72 5.46
C THR A 70 2.80 -3.05 6.21
N ALA A 71 1.73 -3.14 7.01
CA ALA A 71 1.33 -4.38 7.69
C ALA A 71 0.89 -5.48 6.71
N VAL A 72 0.13 -5.17 5.64
CA VAL A 72 -0.22 -6.16 4.61
C VAL A 72 0.94 -6.49 3.66
N ALA A 73 1.91 -5.59 3.48
CA ALA A 73 3.12 -5.88 2.71
C ALA A 73 4.05 -6.83 3.48
N THR A 74 4.06 -6.78 4.81
CA THR A 74 4.84 -7.67 5.68
C THR A 74 4.09 -8.96 6.03
N ALA A 75 2.77 -8.89 6.16
CA ALA A 75 1.87 -10.04 6.20
C ALA A 75 1.29 -10.26 4.80
N GLY A 76 2.07 -10.85 3.89
CA GLY A 76 1.62 -11.15 2.53
C GLY A 76 0.22 -11.81 2.53
N PRO A 77 -0.60 -11.60 1.48
CA PRO A 77 -1.98 -12.07 1.45
C PRO A 77 -2.00 -13.59 1.59
N SER A 78 -2.23 -14.06 2.81
CA SER A 78 -2.39 -15.47 3.14
C SER A 78 -3.78 -15.91 2.69
N PHE A 79 -4.03 -15.88 1.39
CA PHE A 79 -4.96 -16.82 0.81
C PHE A 79 -4.17 -18.08 0.58
N THR A 80 -4.17 -18.96 1.58
CA THR A 80 -3.65 -20.32 1.47
C THR A 80 -4.27 -20.93 0.22
N ALA A 81 -3.46 -20.99 -0.84
CA ALA A 81 -3.75 -21.85 -1.97
C ALA A 81 -3.98 -23.24 -1.38
N MET A 82 -5.19 -23.78 -1.57
CA MET A 82 -5.42 -25.20 -1.32
C MET A 82 -4.30 -25.98 -2.02
N PRO A 83 -3.55 -26.84 -1.33
CA PRO A 83 -2.60 -27.68 -2.02
C PRO A 83 -3.42 -28.59 -2.93
N ALA A 84 -3.14 -28.54 -4.23
CA ALA A 84 -3.55 -29.58 -5.14
C ALA A 84 -2.84 -30.87 -4.72
N THR A 85 -3.40 -31.57 -3.73
CA THR A 85 -2.94 -32.89 -3.32
C THR A 85 -3.05 -33.79 -4.55
N GLY A 86 -1.89 -34.32 -4.94
CA GLY A 86 -1.66 -34.94 -6.23
C GLY A 86 -2.67 -36.03 -6.59
N MET A 87 -3.07 -36.03 -7.86
CA MET A 87 -3.58 -37.24 -8.48
C MET A 87 -2.43 -38.25 -8.56
N PRO A 88 -2.55 -39.47 -7.99
CA PRO A 88 -1.57 -40.51 -8.23
C PRO A 88 -1.69 -40.93 -9.69
N ALA A 89 -0.57 -40.88 -10.42
CA ALA A 89 -0.45 -41.50 -11.72
C ALA A 89 -0.54 -43.03 -11.52
N THR A 90 -1.73 -43.59 -11.63
CA THR A 90 -1.92 -45.04 -11.71
C THR A 90 -1.21 -45.51 -12.98
N GLY A 91 -0.13 -46.29 -12.79
CA GLY A 91 0.68 -46.82 -13.88
C GLY A 91 -0.17 -47.60 -14.87
N MET A 92 -0.03 -47.29 -16.17
CA MET A 92 -0.50 -48.16 -17.23
C MET A 92 0.39 -49.42 -17.24
N PRO A 93 -0.16 -50.64 -17.12
CA PRO A 93 0.62 -51.83 -17.36
C PRO A 93 0.89 -51.93 -18.86
N ALA A 94 2.17 -52.07 -19.23
CA ALA A 94 2.55 -52.43 -20.59
C ALA A 94 2.06 -53.85 -20.88
N THR A 95 0.94 -53.98 -21.59
CA THR A 95 0.49 -55.26 -22.12
C THR A 95 1.49 -55.70 -23.19
N GLY A 96 2.24 -56.75 -22.90
CA GLY A 96 3.21 -57.34 -23.84
C GLY A 96 2.54 -57.77 -25.14
N MET A 97 3.10 -57.37 -26.28
CA MET A 97 2.76 -57.95 -27.58
C MET A 97 3.29 -59.39 -27.63
N PRO A 98 2.47 -60.41 -27.92
CA PRO A 98 3.00 -61.72 -28.25
C PRO A 98 3.60 -61.66 -29.65
N ALA A 99 4.89 -62.00 -29.77
CA ALA A 99 5.52 -62.24 -31.05
C ALA A 99 4.95 -63.55 -31.62
N THR A 100 4.02 -63.45 -32.56
CA THR A 100 3.58 -64.60 -33.36
C THR A 100 4.71 -64.99 -34.29
N GLY A 101 5.42 -66.07 -33.96
CA GLY A 101 6.38 -66.70 -34.85
C GLY A 101 5.68 -67.24 -36.09
N MET A 102 6.08 -66.77 -37.27
CA MET A 102 5.74 -67.40 -38.54
C MET A 102 6.61 -68.65 -38.73
N PRO A 103 6.05 -69.85 -38.92
CA PRO A 103 6.83 -70.98 -39.43
C PRO A 103 7.05 -70.79 -40.94
N THR A 104 8.32 -70.75 -41.35
CA THR A 104 8.73 -70.90 -42.76
C THR A 104 8.45 -72.33 -43.23
N PRO A 105 7.76 -72.54 -44.37
CA PRO A 105 7.58 -73.87 -44.95
C PRO A 105 8.91 -74.45 -45.43
N GLY A 106 9.17 -75.71 -45.08
CA GLY A 106 10.37 -76.44 -45.46
C GLY A 106 10.45 -76.72 -46.97
N MET A 107 11.69 -76.69 -47.48
CA MET A 107 12.10 -77.32 -48.73
C MET A 107 13.51 -77.88 -48.53
N ALA A 108 13.60 -79.22 -48.42
CA ALA A 108 14.64 -80.12 -48.94
C ALA A 108 14.50 -81.49 -48.25
#